data_AF-A0AAU2Q6W4-F1
#
_entry.id   AF-A0AAU2Q6W4-F1
#
_cell.length_a   1.000
_cell.length_b   1.000
_cell.length_c   1.000
_cell.angle_alpha   90.00
_cell.angle_beta   90.00
_cell.angle_gamma   90.00
#
_symmetry.space_group_name_H-M   'P 1'
#
loop_
_entity.id
_entity.type
_entity.pdbx_description
1 polymer ?
#
loop_
_entity_poly.entity_id
_entity_poly.type
_entity_poly.pdbx_seq_one_letter_code
_entity_poly.pdbx_strand_id
1 'polypeptide(L)'
;MPSPSAQTAVPPGLLRFSVLGPLTVHRDDRTLPLGPLKQRVVLATLLGSANSPVTVDALTDAVWQDEPPRTARKNLQVYVSALRALLADDDRDRPRLAHTGGGYVLRVAEDELDLLRFRSLVRAAEGQEPRTAARLLRQALDLWQGPPLGDDLRQSPRLTEEAERLELHHLSAYESWAEAELELGGAAAVVEGLRDLVERHPLRERLRSAWMCALSGSGRQAEALAAYDDYRQLLARELGLDPGGAMAARYRMILAGDGRSGAGGAARPPAAVSSAAGPSTALPPDLVDFTGHGEELGALMDLLEADGAGRTVLLSGPAGAGKTALAVRAAHLLGDRFPDGRLCVSLRDEDGRTRPLPTVLAELGERTGRIGLSGPEAWREWLAEHRVLVILDDVPDERAVRPLLPCGGRGRMLLTARGQLGGLAPVHRICVPPLGTAESMQLLAGLVGRSRVRADREAALRIVRACGGSPLAVRVSGMRLAVLRHVPLREFADRLTDPAGALDELASGDVSVRRWLAHGWEALPEEWGRDTGRLAAGTGEGPFGLTEAAEALGCDERHAVRKVEALIDAGMVTSPCGEVTAHAAQYELPHLIRMYVRGSGLGIPVPVSG
;
A
#
# COMPACT_ATOMS: atom_id res chain seq x y z
N MET A 1 -13.01 37.26 43.38
CA MET A 1 -11.72 37.90 43.04
C MET A 1 -10.69 36.81 42.77
N PRO A 2 -10.26 36.61 41.53
CA PRO A 2 -9.01 35.92 41.24
C PRO A 2 -7.88 36.93 41.04
N SER A 3 -6.70 36.57 41.53
CA SER A 3 -5.47 37.38 41.55
C SER A 3 -4.98 37.77 40.15
N PRO A 4 -4.39 38.97 39.98
CA PRO A 4 -3.80 39.39 38.71
C PRO A 4 -2.48 38.64 38.49
N SER A 5 -2.41 37.89 37.40
CA SER A 5 -1.18 37.28 36.88
C SER A 5 -0.15 38.38 36.61
N ALA A 6 1.04 38.22 37.18
CA ALA A 6 2.17 39.12 36.98
C ALA A 6 2.49 39.28 35.49
N GLN A 7 2.23 40.48 34.95
CA GLN A 7 2.80 40.93 33.69
C GLN A 7 4.29 41.16 33.94
N THR A 8 5.14 40.30 33.40
CA THR A 8 6.58 40.53 33.33
C THR A 8 6.80 41.77 32.47
N ALA A 9 7.28 42.85 33.08
CA ALA A 9 7.62 44.09 32.37
C ALA A 9 8.67 43.81 31.29
N VAL A 10 8.35 44.16 30.04
CA VAL A 10 9.25 44.06 28.88
C VAL A 10 10.33 45.13 29.03
N PRO A 11 11.65 44.79 28.96
CA PRO A 11 12.69 45.81 28.96
C PRO A 11 12.58 46.70 27.71
N PRO A 12 12.71 48.04 27.83
CA PRO A 12 12.64 48.95 26.69
C PRO A 12 13.81 48.74 25.73
N GLY A 13 13.55 48.74 24.43
CA GLY A 13 14.56 48.66 23.36
C GLY A 13 14.78 47.28 22.73
N LEU A 14 13.89 46.31 22.99
CA LEU A 14 14.08 44.95 22.48
C LEU A 14 13.95 44.92 20.95
N LEU A 15 15.01 44.44 20.28
CA LEU A 15 15.00 44.23 18.84
C LEU A 15 14.42 42.86 18.52
N ARG A 16 13.48 42.80 17.56
CA ARG A 16 12.96 41.55 17.02
C ARG A 16 13.18 41.51 15.52
N PHE A 17 13.80 40.44 15.04
CA PHE A 17 14.09 40.16 13.65
C PHE A 17 13.17 39.05 13.17
N SER A 18 12.59 39.24 12.00
CA SER A 18 11.80 38.22 11.33
C SER A 18 12.37 37.90 9.97
N VAL A 19 12.65 36.63 9.72
CA VAL A 19 13.10 36.09 8.42
C VAL A 19 12.25 34.91 7.95
N LEU A 20 11.37 34.37 8.81
CA LEU A 20 10.39 33.32 8.49
C LEU A 20 9.10 33.90 7.87
N GLY A 21 9.30 34.97 7.11
CA GLY A 21 8.32 35.80 6.42
C GLY A 21 9.10 36.95 5.75
N PRO A 22 8.44 38.03 5.30
CA PRO A 22 9.14 39.22 4.83
C PRO A 22 10.17 39.73 5.85
N LEU A 23 11.36 40.12 5.41
CA LEU A 23 12.40 40.63 6.32
C LEU A 23 11.89 41.90 7.05
N THR A 24 11.66 41.78 8.35
CA THR A 24 11.28 42.90 9.21
C THR A 24 12.16 42.98 10.44
N VAL A 25 12.42 44.21 10.90
CA VAL A 25 13.04 44.46 12.20
C VAL A 25 12.13 45.38 12.97
N HIS A 26 11.76 44.97 14.18
CA HIS A 26 11.01 45.77 15.12
C HIS A 26 11.90 46.19 16.27
N ARG A 27 11.74 47.42 16.74
CA ARG A 27 12.25 47.87 18.03
C ARG A 27 11.02 48.18 18.88
N ASP A 28 10.84 47.40 19.94
CA ASP A 28 9.59 47.37 20.70
C ASP A 28 8.41 47.13 19.72
N ASP A 29 7.46 48.06 19.63
CA ASP A 29 6.30 47.96 18.72
C ASP A 29 6.50 48.67 17.36
N ARG A 30 7.68 49.23 17.08
CA ARG A 30 7.94 50.02 15.85
C ARG A 30 8.76 49.25 14.83
N THR A 31 8.25 49.11 13.61
CA THR A 31 9.02 48.58 12.47
C THR A 31 10.08 49.59 12.03
N LEU A 32 11.31 49.14 11.89
CA LEU A 32 12.45 49.95 11.45
C LEU A 32 12.57 49.98 9.92
N PRO A 33 12.83 51.14 9.31
CA PRO A 33 13.08 51.23 7.87
C PRO A 33 14.46 50.68 7.54
N LEU A 34 14.51 49.49 6.94
CA LEU A 34 15.77 48.77 6.66
C LEU A 34 16.59 49.35 5.50
N GLY A 35 16.04 50.35 4.79
CA GLY A 35 16.72 51.05 3.72
C GLY A 35 16.74 50.30 2.38
N PRO A 36 17.70 50.62 1.49
CA PRO A 36 17.77 50.09 0.13
C PRO A 36 17.94 48.56 0.07
N LEU A 37 17.55 47.96 -1.05
CA LEU A 37 17.62 46.50 -1.28
C LEU A 37 18.99 45.89 -0.90
N LYS A 38 20.10 46.48 -1.34
CA LYS A 38 21.45 45.97 -1.06
C LYS A 38 21.80 45.94 0.43
N GLN A 39 21.32 46.92 1.20
CA GLN A 39 21.49 46.93 2.67
C GLN A 39 20.68 45.83 3.33
N ARG A 40 19.45 45.59 2.85
CA ARG A 40 18.57 44.52 3.34
C ARG A 40 19.12 43.13 3.01
N VAL A 41 19.75 42.95 1.84
CA VAL A 41 20.45 41.72 1.47
C VAL A 41 21.58 41.42 2.46
N VAL A 42 22.43 42.41 2.78
CA VAL A 42 23.50 42.24 3.79
C VAL A 42 22.93 41.82 5.14
N LEU A 43 21.86 42.47 5.59
CA LEU A 43 21.21 42.13 6.86
C LEU A 43 20.64 40.70 6.85
N ALA A 44 19.92 40.31 5.79
CA ALA A 44 19.36 38.97 5.65
C ALA A 44 20.46 37.88 5.65
N THR A 45 21.57 38.10 4.93
CA THR A 45 22.70 37.16 4.92
C THR A 45 23.32 37.00 6.31
N LEU A 46 23.47 38.10 7.05
CA LEU A 46 23.98 38.06 8.43
C LEU A 46 23.01 37.36 9.40
N LEU A 47 21.71 37.55 9.25
CA LEU A 47 20.69 36.90 10.08
C LEU A 47 20.57 35.39 9.80
N GLY A 48 20.70 34.95 8.55
CA GLY A 48 20.74 33.53 8.21
C GLY A 48 21.93 32.80 8.85
N SER A 49 23.04 33.51 9.03
CA SER A 49 24.24 33.05 9.74
C SER A 49 24.41 33.72 11.11
N ALA A 50 23.31 34.02 11.80
CA ALA A 50 23.34 34.73 13.09
C ALA A 50 24.34 34.09 14.07
N ASN A 51 25.06 34.94 14.81
CA ASN A 51 26.11 34.54 15.75
C ASN A 51 27.33 33.83 15.13
N SER A 52 27.42 33.71 13.80
CA SER A 52 28.57 33.16 13.07
C SER A 52 29.23 34.22 12.16
N PRO A 53 30.55 34.14 11.92
CA PRO A 53 31.23 35.08 11.04
C PRO A 53 30.86 34.86 9.57
N VAL A 54 30.48 35.93 8.87
CA VAL A 54 30.28 35.97 7.42
C VAL A 54 31.38 36.79 6.77
N THR A 55 32.10 36.20 5.82
CA THR A 55 33.24 36.86 5.17
C THR A 55 32.81 38.05 4.31
N VAL A 56 33.75 38.97 4.08
CA VAL A 56 33.51 40.13 3.20
C VAL A 56 33.18 39.69 1.78
N ASP A 57 33.86 38.65 1.29
CA ASP A 57 33.63 38.11 -0.05
C ASP A 57 32.23 37.46 -0.12
N ALA A 58 31.83 36.67 0.88
CA ALA A 58 30.48 36.11 0.98
C ALA A 58 29.35 37.16 0.95
N LEU A 59 29.54 38.29 1.66
CA LEU A 59 28.61 39.42 1.62
C LEU A 59 28.66 40.17 0.29
N THR A 60 29.82 40.21 -0.36
CA THR A 60 29.98 40.84 -1.68
C THR A 60 29.22 40.04 -2.73
N ASP A 61 29.41 38.71 -2.75
CA ASP A 61 28.75 37.80 -3.68
C ASP A 61 27.22 37.85 -3.49
N ALA A 62 26.75 37.91 -2.24
CA ALA A 62 25.32 38.03 -1.94
C ALA A 62 24.69 39.29 -2.57
N VAL A 63 25.42 40.41 -2.62
CA VAL A 63 24.90 41.73 -3.03
C VAL A 63 25.09 42.00 -4.52
N TRP A 64 26.18 41.51 -5.12
CA TRP A 64 26.56 41.86 -6.50
C TRP A 64 26.76 40.65 -7.44
N GLN A 65 26.60 39.42 -6.95
CA GLN A 65 26.76 38.21 -7.76
C GLN A 65 28.15 38.17 -8.43
N ASP A 66 28.19 38.06 -9.76
CA ASP A 66 29.43 37.90 -10.55
C ASP A 66 30.06 39.24 -11.01
N GLU A 67 29.40 40.38 -10.81
CA GLU A 67 29.90 41.69 -11.23
C GLU A 67 30.04 42.70 -10.07
N PRO A 68 30.91 42.41 -9.07
CA PRO A 68 31.17 43.37 -8.00
C PRO A 68 31.90 44.61 -8.55
N PRO A 69 31.42 45.83 -8.26
CA PRO A 69 32.14 47.04 -8.65
C PRO A 69 33.48 47.10 -7.91
N ARG A 70 34.46 47.81 -8.48
CA ARG A 70 35.76 48.08 -7.82
C ARG A 70 35.63 48.68 -6.42
N THR A 71 34.50 49.33 -6.13
CA THR A 71 34.17 49.93 -4.83
C THR A 71 33.35 49.03 -3.91
N ALA A 72 33.15 47.74 -4.22
CA ALA A 72 32.28 46.83 -3.46
C ALA A 72 32.59 46.81 -1.95
N ARG A 73 33.86 46.68 -1.57
CA ARG A 73 34.29 46.70 -0.15
C ARG A 73 33.91 48.02 0.56
N LYS A 74 34.08 49.15 -0.12
CA LYS A 74 33.72 50.48 0.43
C LYS A 74 32.20 50.62 0.55
N ASN A 75 31.45 50.16 -0.44
CA ASN A 75 29.98 50.17 -0.41
C ASN A 75 29.44 49.25 0.70
N LEU A 76 30.05 48.09 0.91
CA LEU A 76 29.69 47.18 2.00
C LEU A 76 29.90 47.83 3.37
N GLN A 77 31.00 48.55 3.57
CA GLN A 77 31.23 49.32 4.81
C GLN A 77 30.16 50.39 5.04
N VAL A 78 29.66 51.05 3.98
CA VAL A 78 28.54 52.00 4.08
C VAL A 78 27.26 51.30 4.54
N TYR A 79 26.91 50.16 3.94
CA TYR A 79 25.72 49.39 4.35
C TYR A 79 25.86 48.89 5.80
N VAL A 80 27.02 48.38 6.19
CA VAL A 80 27.30 47.93 7.57
C VAL A 80 27.21 49.09 8.55
N SER A 81 27.74 50.27 8.20
CA SER A 81 27.66 51.46 9.05
C SER A 81 26.22 51.92 9.25
N ALA A 82 25.40 51.89 8.19
CA ALA A 82 23.97 52.20 8.28
C ALA A 82 23.21 51.18 9.15
N LEU A 83 23.49 49.88 8.99
CA LEU A 83 22.92 48.83 9.83
C LEU A 83 23.35 48.96 11.30
N ARG A 84 24.60 49.31 11.59
CA ARG A 84 25.06 49.58 12.96
C ARG A 84 24.30 50.71 13.62
N ALA A 85 24.06 51.80 12.89
CA ALA A 85 23.27 52.93 13.39
C ALA A 85 21.81 52.52 13.65
N LEU A 86 21.22 51.73 12.75
CA LEU A 86 19.83 51.27 12.84
C LEU A 86 19.60 50.26 13.98
N LEU A 87 20.56 49.35 14.18
CA LEU A 87 20.54 48.29 15.18
C LEU A 87 21.25 48.66 16.48
N ALA A 88 21.59 49.94 16.67
CA ALA A 88 22.34 50.39 17.83
C ALA A 88 21.61 50.00 19.13
N ASP A 89 22.41 49.45 20.05
CA ASP A 89 22.07 49.03 21.40
C ASP A 89 22.87 49.91 22.39
N ASP A 90 22.49 49.93 23.66
CA ASP A 90 23.13 50.77 24.68
C ASP A 90 24.53 50.25 25.12
N ASP A 91 24.87 49.00 24.78
CA ASP A 91 26.17 48.38 25.09
C ASP A 91 27.24 48.72 24.03
N ARG A 92 28.06 49.74 24.34
CA ARG A 92 29.18 50.17 23.49
C ARG A 92 30.37 49.21 23.51
N ASP A 93 30.52 48.39 24.54
CA ASP A 93 31.67 47.48 24.69
C ASP A 93 31.46 46.18 23.90
N ARG A 94 30.20 45.82 23.61
CA ARG A 94 29.86 44.65 22.79
C ARG A 94 28.96 45.04 21.63
N PRO A 95 29.53 45.62 20.55
CA PRO A 95 28.73 46.01 19.39
C PRO A 95 27.98 44.81 18.82
N ARG A 96 26.69 45.01 18.54
CA ARG A 96 25.79 44.00 18.00
C ARG A 96 26.22 43.49 16.63
N LEU A 97 26.71 44.39 15.76
CA LEU A 97 27.35 44.05 14.49
C LEU A 97 28.86 44.30 14.56
N ALA A 98 29.61 43.25 14.90
CA ALA A 98 31.06 43.29 15.07
C ALA A 98 31.78 42.86 13.79
N HIS A 99 33.01 43.34 13.59
CA HIS A 99 33.93 42.81 12.59
C HIS A 99 35.05 42.07 13.33
N THR A 100 35.18 40.77 13.08
CA THR A 100 36.19 39.88 13.68
C THR A 100 37.19 39.45 12.60
N GLY A 101 38.22 38.70 12.98
CA GLY A 101 39.19 38.15 12.01
C GLY A 101 38.55 37.27 10.92
N GLY A 102 37.35 36.73 11.16
CA GLY A 102 36.60 35.90 10.20
C GLY A 102 35.56 36.65 9.36
N GLY A 103 35.39 37.96 9.54
CA GLY A 103 34.38 38.77 8.84
C GLY A 103 33.38 39.43 9.79
N TYR A 104 32.16 39.69 9.31
CA TYR A 104 31.12 40.35 10.09
C TYR A 104 30.28 39.33 10.86
N VAL A 105 30.00 39.62 12.14
CA VAL A 105 29.13 38.82 13.00
C VAL A 105 28.01 39.70 13.51
N LEU A 106 26.76 39.28 13.26
CA LEU A 106 25.59 39.88 13.89
C LEU A 106 25.19 39.04 15.10
N ARG A 107 25.27 39.64 16.29
CA ARG A 107 24.90 39.04 17.57
C ARG A 107 23.42 39.21 17.80
N VAL A 108 22.73 38.10 18.01
CA VAL A 108 21.29 38.06 18.22
C VAL A 108 20.98 37.02 19.28
N ALA A 109 20.21 37.40 20.30
CA ALA A 109 19.70 36.46 21.29
C ALA A 109 18.65 35.53 20.66
N GLU A 110 18.41 34.39 21.28
CA GLU A 110 17.52 33.37 20.72
C GLU A 110 16.07 33.86 20.56
N ASP A 111 15.59 34.68 21.48
CA ASP A 111 14.25 35.26 21.51
C ASP A 111 14.08 36.49 20.61
N GLU A 112 15.19 37.05 20.12
CA GLU A 112 15.20 38.21 19.22
C GLU A 112 15.05 37.82 17.75
N LEU A 113 15.38 36.58 17.34
CA LEU A 113 15.28 36.13 15.94
C LEU A 113 14.37 34.90 15.82
N ASP A 114 13.30 35.04 15.05
CA ASP A 114 12.33 33.97 14.78
C ASP A 114 12.99 32.66 14.28
N LEU A 115 14.02 32.75 13.44
CA LEU A 115 14.78 31.60 12.96
C LEU A 115 15.51 30.83 14.08
N LEU A 116 16.12 31.54 15.03
CA LEU A 116 16.82 30.88 16.15
C LEU A 116 15.79 30.22 17.08
N ARG A 117 14.71 30.94 17.38
CA ARG A 117 13.60 30.40 18.17
C ARG A 117 12.95 29.19 17.52
N PHE A 118 12.72 29.22 16.21
CA PHE A 118 12.19 28.09 15.44
C PHE A 118 13.10 26.87 15.57
N ARG A 119 14.42 27.03 15.32
CA ARG A 119 15.40 25.93 15.43
C ARG A 119 15.45 25.35 16.84
N SER A 120 15.38 26.21 17.86
CA SER A 120 15.36 25.78 19.26
C SER A 120 14.11 24.97 19.61
N LEU A 121 12.92 25.44 19.19
CA LEU A 121 11.65 24.74 19.42
C LEU A 121 11.59 23.40 18.70
N VAL A 122 12.06 23.32 17.45
CA VAL A 122 12.13 22.05 16.70
C VAL A 122 13.07 21.07 17.40
N ARG A 123 14.26 21.51 17.80
CA ARG A 123 15.21 20.67 18.55
C ARG A 123 14.64 20.23 19.90
N ALA A 124 13.95 21.11 20.62
CA ALA A 124 13.34 20.80 21.91
C ALA A 124 12.19 19.79 21.81
N ALA A 125 11.57 19.65 20.62
CA ALA A 125 10.53 18.67 20.37
C ALA A 125 11.08 17.25 20.12
N GLU A 126 12.35 17.13 19.72
CA GLU A 126 12.97 15.82 19.44
C GLU A 126 13.00 14.94 20.70
N GLY A 127 12.53 13.69 20.55
CA GLY A 127 12.51 12.71 21.64
C GLY A 127 11.52 13.00 22.77
N GLN A 128 10.64 14.00 22.61
CA GLN A 128 9.57 14.28 23.57
C GLN A 128 8.35 13.39 23.32
N GLU A 129 7.53 13.22 24.37
CA GLU A 129 6.20 12.60 24.25
C GLU A 129 5.31 13.35 23.25
N PRO A 130 4.41 12.67 22.51
CA PRO A 130 3.70 13.24 21.35
C PRO A 130 2.99 14.57 21.64
N ARG A 131 2.37 14.70 22.81
CA ARG A 131 1.66 15.92 23.23
C ARG A 131 2.58 17.13 23.40
N THR A 132 3.77 16.91 23.93
CA THR A 132 4.77 17.97 24.12
C THR A 132 5.42 18.33 22.79
N ALA A 133 5.76 17.33 21.98
CA ALA A 133 6.30 17.51 20.64
C ALA A 133 5.34 18.33 19.76
N ALA A 134 4.06 17.94 19.69
CA ALA A 134 3.04 18.64 18.91
C ALA A 134 2.89 20.12 19.34
N ARG A 135 2.86 20.39 20.65
CA ARG A 135 2.78 21.76 21.17
C ARG A 135 4.00 22.62 20.79
N LEU A 136 5.22 22.08 20.93
CA LEU A 136 6.45 22.80 20.62
C LEU A 136 6.58 23.05 19.11
N LEU A 137 6.27 22.05 18.29
CA LEU A 137 6.29 22.19 16.84
C LEU A 137 5.23 23.17 16.36
N ARG A 138 4.02 23.17 16.95
CA ARG A 138 3.00 24.17 16.65
C ARG A 138 3.49 25.59 16.94
N GLN A 139 4.11 25.81 18.10
CA GLN A 139 4.72 27.10 18.45
C GLN A 139 5.82 27.51 17.46
N ALA A 140 6.58 26.56 16.92
CA ALA A 140 7.59 26.82 15.91
C ALA A 140 6.95 27.22 14.58
N LEU A 141 5.90 26.51 14.14
CA LEU A 141 5.16 26.78 12.91
C LEU A 141 4.42 28.13 12.95
N ASP A 142 3.90 28.54 14.11
CA ASP A 142 3.24 29.85 14.28
C ASP A 142 4.19 31.05 14.13
N LEU A 143 5.51 30.84 14.13
CA LEU A 143 6.50 31.89 13.83
C LEU A 143 6.52 32.25 12.34
N TRP A 144 6.03 31.37 11.46
CA TRP A 144 6.03 31.59 10.03
C TRP A 144 4.90 32.54 9.63
N GLN A 145 5.24 33.61 8.90
CA GLN A 145 4.31 34.66 8.47
C GLN A 145 4.26 34.77 6.94
N GLY A 146 4.41 33.63 6.25
CA GLY A 146 4.44 33.52 4.79
C GLY A 146 5.79 33.06 4.25
N PRO A 147 6.09 33.33 2.95
CA PRO A 147 7.36 32.94 2.34
C PRO A 147 8.55 33.62 3.04
N PRO A 148 9.62 32.87 3.39
CA PRO A 148 10.77 33.44 4.07
C PRO A 148 11.47 34.49 3.21
N LEU A 149 12.01 35.51 3.87
CA LEU A 149 12.70 36.70 3.33
C LEU A 149 11.87 37.65 2.45
N GLY A 150 10.69 37.24 1.95
CA GLY A 150 9.89 38.01 0.98
C GLY A 150 10.47 37.98 -0.44
N ASP A 151 9.65 38.34 -1.43
CA ASP A 151 9.97 38.15 -2.86
C ASP A 151 11.11 39.04 -3.37
N ASP A 152 11.29 40.22 -2.79
CA ASP A 152 12.28 41.20 -3.25
C ASP A 152 13.71 40.81 -2.88
N LEU A 153 13.92 40.12 -1.77
CA LEU A 153 15.24 39.61 -1.37
C LEU A 153 15.66 38.34 -2.13
N ARG A 154 14.70 37.59 -2.69
CA ARG A 154 14.92 36.40 -3.54
C ARG A 154 15.45 36.72 -4.94
N GLN A 155 15.78 37.98 -5.22
CA GLN A 155 16.56 38.35 -6.40
C GLN A 155 18.06 38.06 -6.22
N SER A 156 18.52 37.85 -4.98
CA SER A 156 19.89 37.40 -4.68
C SER A 156 19.92 35.86 -4.66
N PRO A 157 20.71 35.19 -5.53
CA PRO A 157 20.76 33.73 -5.61
C PRO A 157 21.05 33.07 -4.27
N ARG A 158 21.98 33.63 -3.49
CA ARG A 158 22.32 33.12 -2.14
C ARG A 158 21.15 33.19 -1.16
N LEU A 159 20.33 34.26 -1.23
CA LEU A 159 19.16 34.39 -0.38
C LEU A 159 18.00 33.52 -0.88
N THR A 160 17.92 33.25 -2.18
CA THR A 160 16.98 32.27 -2.75
C THR A 160 17.30 30.88 -2.24
N GLU A 161 18.56 30.44 -2.33
CA GLU A 161 19.00 29.15 -1.80
C GLU A 161 18.70 29.02 -0.29
N GLU A 162 18.97 30.08 0.49
CA GLU A 162 18.68 30.01 1.93
C GLU A 162 17.18 30.05 2.22
N ALA A 163 16.38 30.79 1.44
CA ALA A 163 14.92 30.74 1.55
C ALA A 163 14.38 29.33 1.23
N GLU A 164 14.90 28.67 0.20
CA GLU A 164 14.55 27.28 -0.15
C GLU A 164 14.94 26.32 0.99
N ARG A 165 16.14 26.47 1.58
CA ARG A 165 16.55 25.66 2.74
C ARG A 165 15.64 25.86 3.94
N LEU A 166 15.22 27.10 4.20
CA LEU A 166 14.24 27.42 5.24
C LEU A 166 12.89 26.75 4.95
N GLU A 167 12.39 26.82 3.72
CA GLU A 167 11.15 26.15 3.31
C GLU A 167 11.24 24.64 3.50
N LEU A 168 12.37 24.00 3.17
CA LEU A 168 12.55 22.57 3.43
C LEU A 168 12.49 22.25 4.93
N HIS A 169 13.05 23.09 5.79
CA HIS A 169 12.94 22.95 7.25
C HIS A 169 11.52 23.17 7.76
N HIS A 170 10.78 24.13 7.17
CA HIS A 170 9.37 24.35 7.46
C HIS A 170 8.54 23.10 7.18
N LEU A 171 8.72 22.50 6.01
CA LEU A 171 8.02 21.29 5.60
C LEU A 171 8.33 20.12 6.55
N SER A 172 9.60 19.91 6.90
CA SER A 172 9.99 18.86 7.84
C SER A 172 9.39 19.06 9.25
N ALA A 173 9.32 20.31 9.73
CA ALA A 173 8.67 20.61 11.00
C ALA A 173 7.15 20.36 10.94
N TYR A 174 6.51 20.69 9.81
CA TYR A 174 5.09 20.38 9.56
C TYR A 174 4.82 18.87 9.50
N GLU A 175 5.68 18.10 8.84
CA GLU A 175 5.62 16.63 8.80
C GLU A 175 5.68 16.05 10.20
N SER A 176 6.65 16.47 11.02
CA SER A 176 6.78 16.01 12.42
C SER A 176 5.62 16.44 13.30
N TRP A 177 5.08 17.66 13.11
CA TRP A 177 3.89 18.11 13.84
C TRP A 177 2.67 17.26 13.50
N ALA A 178 2.45 17.01 12.21
CA ALA A 178 1.33 16.21 11.73
C ALA A 178 1.40 14.76 12.24
N GLU A 179 2.60 14.14 12.23
CA GLU A 179 2.81 12.80 12.80
C GLU A 179 2.48 12.76 14.29
N ALA A 180 2.96 13.75 15.08
CA ALA A 180 2.68 13.84 16.51
C ALA A 180 1.18 14.09 16.82
N GLU A 181 0.49 14.93 16.04
CA GLU A 181 -0.95 15.17 16.18
C GLU A 181 -1.79 13.94 15.83
N LEU A 182 -1.40 13.17 14.81
CA LEU A 182 -2.09 11.95 14.43
C LEU A 182 -2.03 10.88 15.54
N GLU A 183 -0.90 10.77 16.24
CA GLU A 183 -0.76 9.88 17.40
C GLU A 183 -1.67 10.29 18.56
N LEU A 184 -2.01 11.58 18.68
CA LEU A 184 -2.94 12.11 19.67
C LEU A 184 -4.42 12.01 19.24
N GLY A 185 -4.69 11.52 18.03
CA GLY A 185 -6.04 11.49 17.45
C GLY A 185 -6.50 12.83 16.86
N GLY A 186 -5.60 13.79 16.66
CA GLY A 186 -5.85 15.16 16.17
C GLY A 186 -6.10 15.27 14.66
N ALA A 187 -6.75 14.28 14.03
CA ALA A 187 -6.85 14.17 12.58
C ALA A 187 -7.47 15.41 11.88
N ALA A 188 -8.46 16.07 12.50
CA ALA A 188 -9.11 17.25 11.92
C ALA A 188 -8.17 18.45 11.75
N ALA A 189 -7.33 18.74 12.76
CA ALA A 189 -6.37 19.84 12.72
C ALA A 189 -5.30 19.61 11.62
N VAL A 190 -4.93 18.35 11.44
CA VAL A 190 -3.95 17.91 10.44
C VAL A 190 -4.51 18.07 9.02
N VAL A 191 -5.78 17.73 8.78
CA VAL A 191 -6.45 17.93 7.48
C VAL A 191 -6.48 19.42 7.09
N GLU A 192 -6.90 20.31 7.98
CA GLU A 192 -6.99 21.74 7.62
C GLU A 192 -5.61 22.35 7.27
N GLY A 193 -4.54 21.89 7.91
CA GLY A 193 -3.18 22.39 7.68
C GLY A 193 -2.41 21.79 6.49
N LEU A 194 -2.69 20.53 6.11
CA LEU A 194 -1.87 19.80 5.11
C LEU A 194 -2.33 19.92 3.67
N ARG A 195 -3.60 20.26 3.41
CA ARG A 195 -4.15 20.22 2.05
C ARG A 195 -3.32 21.04 1.06
N ASP A 196 -3.07 22.30 1.38
CA ASP A 196 -2.32 23.23 0.54
C ASP A 196 -0.85 22.80 0.37
N LEU A 197 -0.23 22.23 1.41
CA LEU A 197 1.14 21.74 1.35
C LEU A 197 1.28 20.48 0.46
N VAL A 198 0.30 19.59 0.47
CA VAL A 198 0.26 18.37 -0.36
C VAL A 198 0.04 18.71 -1.83
N GLU A 199 -0.74 19.76 -2.11
CA GLU A 199 -0.94 20.29 -3.47
C GLU A 199 0.35 20.96 -4.00
N ARG A 200 1.04 21.76 -3.16
CA ARG A 200 2.30 22.45 -3.54
C ARG A 200 3.53 21.54 -3.61
N HIS A 201 3.57 20.45 -2.84
CA HIS A 201 4.70 19.52 -2.77
C HIS A 201 4.26 18.07 -3.01
N PRO A 202 3.74 17.75 -4.21
CA PRO A 202 3.02 16.51 -4.44
C PRO A 202 3.91 15.25 -4.37
N LEU A 203 5.23 15.39 -4.58
CA LEU A 203 6.22 14.31 -4.52
C LEU A 203 6.80 14.04 -3.11
N ARG A 204 6.40 14.81 -2.08
CA ARG A 204 6.85 14.55 -0.71
C ARG A 204 6.00 13.48 -0.04
N GLU A 205 6.52 12.27 -0.02
CA GLU A 205 5.81 11.09 0.50
C GLU A 205 5.34 11.25 1.95
N ARG A 206 6.15 11.83 2.83
CA ARG A 206 5.78 12.00 4.26
C ARG A 206 4.55 12.88 4.44
N LEU A 207 4.46 14.00 3.71
CA LEU A 207 3.28 14.88 3.71
C LEU A 207 2.04 14.16 3.18
N ARG A 208 2.18 13.48 2.04
CA ARG A 208 1.10 12.65 1.45
C ARG A 208 0.61 11.58 2.42
N SER A 209 1.55 10.98 3.15
CA SER A 209 1.26 9.91 4.09
C SER A 209 0.53 10.42 5.33
N ALA A 210 0.97 11.54 5.90
CA ALA A 210 0.28 12.20 7.00
C ALA A 210 -1.14 12.64 6.60
N TRP A 211 -1.31 13.21 5.39
CA TRP A 211 -2.61 13.57 4.84
C TRP A 211 -3.55 12.38 4.69
N MET A 212 -3.06 11.27 4.12
CA MET A 212 -3.81 10.02 4.00
C MET A 212 -4.26 9.49 5.38
N CYS A 213 -3.36 9.46 6.36
CA CYS A 213 -3.69 9.05 7.73
C CYS A 213 -4.72 9.98 8.40
N ALA A 214 -4.62 11.29 8.16
CA ALA A 214 -5.56 12.28 8.69
C ALA A 214 -6.97 12.14 8.07
N LEU A 215 -7.05 11.88 6.76
CA LEU A 215 -8.32 11.57 6.10
C LEU A 215 -8.96 10.31 6.68
N SER A 216 -8.17 9.24 6.88
CA SER A 216 -8.68 8.02 7.51
C SER A 216 -9.16 8.26 8.95
N GLY A 217 -8.34 8.93 9.77
CA GLY A 217 -8.66 9.23 11.17
C GLY A 217 -9.84 10.19 11.37
N SER A 218 -10.23 10.94 10.33
CA SER A 218 -11.43 11.78 10.30
C SER A 218 -12.67 11.08 9.73
N GLY A 219 -12.60 9.75 9.50
CA GLY A 219 -13.70 8.96 8.96
C GLY A 219 -13.86 9.06 7.43
N ARG A 220 -12.93 9.72 6.74
CA ARG A 220 -12.92 9.90 5.27
C ARG A 220 -12.05 8.84 4.60
N GLN A 221 -12.28 7.57 4.94
CA GLN A 221 -11.46 6.43 4.51
C GLN A 221 -11.39 6.29 2.98
N ALA A 222 -12.51 6.50 2.27
CA ALA A 222 -12.53 6.45 0.80
C ALA A 222 -11.61 7.50 0.16
N GLU A 223 -11.55 8.71 0.73
CA GLU A 223 -10.67 9.78 0.26
C GLU A 223 -9.20 9.49 0.61
N ALA A 224 -8.93 8.85 1.75
CA ALA A 224 -7.60 8.39 2.09
C ALA A 224 -7.06 7.36 1.07
N LEU A 225 -7.89 6.37 0.70
CA LEU A 225 -7.52 5.36 -0.29
C LEU A 225 -7.34 5.97 -1.69
N ALA A 226 -8.20 6.92 -2.08
CA ALA A 226 -8.04 7.67 -3.33
C ALA A 226 -6.73 8.48 -3.34
N ALA A 227 -6.38 9.14 -2.24
CA ALA A 227 -5.14 9.91 -2.14
C ALA A 227 -3.88 9.06 -2.31
N TYR A 228 -3.90 7.79 -1.89
CA TYR A 228 -2.81 6.84 -2.15
C TYR A 228 -2.72 6.47 -3.62
N ASP A 229 -3.84 6.13 -4.28
CA ASP A 229 -3.82 5.77 -5.70
C ASP A 229 -3.42 6.95 -6.58
N ASP A 230 -3.89 8.16 -6.28
CA ASP A 230 -3.47 9.40 -6.95
C ASP A 230 -1.96 9.60 -6.85
N TYR A 231 -1.38 9.37 -5.67
CA TYR A 231 0.06 9.48 -5.44
C TYR A 231 0.85 8.38 -6.16
N ARG A 232 0.36 7.13 -6.14
CA ARG A 232 0.97 6.01 -6.86
C ARG A 232 0.99 6.28 -8.37
N GLN A 233 -0.11 6.78 -8.93
CA GLN A 233 -0.18 7.17 -10.33
C GLN A 233 0.78 8.33 -10.65
N LEU A 234 0.89 9.32 -9.77
CA LEU A 234 1.84 10.43 -9.94
C LEU A 234 3.29 9.94 -9.95
N LEU A 235 3.70 9.11 -8.97
CA LEU A 235 5.07 8.58 -8.91
C LEU A 235 5.42 7.73 -10.12
N ALA A 236 4.48 6.88 -10.58
CA ALA A 236 4.68 6.07 -11.76
C ALA A 236 4.86 6.93 -13.03
N ARG A 237 4.10 8.03 -13.15
CA ARG A 237 4.18 8.95 -14.31
C ARG A 237 5.45 9.82 -14.30
N GLU A 238 5.77 10.42 -13.16
CA GLU A 238 6.85 11.42 -13.08
C GLU A 238 8.23 10.78 -12.86
N LEU A 239 8.30 9.68 -12.10
CA LEU A 239 9.58 9.09 -11.67
C LEU A 239 9.73 7.61 -12.08
N GLY A 240 8.67 6.94 -12.53
CA GLY A 240 8.71 5.50 -12.83
C GLY A 240 8.92 4.63 -11.59
N LEU A 241 8.54 5.14 -10.42
CA LEU A 241 8.71 4.48 -9.13
C LEU A 241 7.36 4.16 -8.48
N ASP A 242 7.35 3.20 -7.56
CA ASP A 242 6.23 2.92 -6.68
C ASP A 242 6.35 3.68 -5.34
N PRO A 243 5.24 3.86 -4.59
CA PRO A 243 5.27 4.43 -3.24
C PRO A 243 6.19 3.63 -2.30
N GLY A 244 6.90 4.33 -1.41
CA GLY A 244 7.80 3.71 -0.44
C GLY A 244 7.09 2.77 0.55
N GLY A 245 7.85 1.84 1.12
CA GLY A 245 7.31 0.78 1.99
C GLY A 245 6.54 1.29 3.22
N ALA A 246 6.95 2.42 3.80
CA ALA A 246 6.25 3.04 4.92
C ALA A 246 4.86 3.57 4.52
N MET A 247 4.74 4.19 3.34
CA MET A 247 3.48 4.64 2.78
C MET A 247 2.57 3.45 2.43
N ALA A 248 3.11 2.41 1.79
CA ALA A 248 2.37 1.18 1.48
C ALA A 248 1.89 0.43 2.73
N ALA A 249 2.66 0.45 3.83
CA ALA A 249 2.24 -0.11 5.11
C ALA A 249 1.04 0.66 5.70
N ARG A 250 1.09 1.99 5.71
CA ARG A 250 -0.03 2.84 6.18
C ARG A 250 -1.27 2.66 5.31
N TYR A 251 -1.12 2.54 3.99
CA TYR A 251 -2.23 2.21 3.09
C TYR A 251 -2.88 0.87 3.45
N ARG A 252 -2.09 -0.18 3.67
CA ARG A 252 -2.60 -1.50 4.09
C ARG A 252 -3.31 -1.45 5.44
N MET A 253 -2.82 -0.67 6.40
CA MET A 253 -3.49 -0.46 7.69
C MET A 253 -4.85 0.22 7.52
N ILE A 254 -4.93 1.26 6.68
CA ILE A 254 -6.19 1.97 6.38
C ILE A 254 -7.15 1.06 5.62
N LEU A 255 -6.67 0.27 4.68
CA LEU A 255 -7.48 -0.68 3.89
C LEU A 255 -8.07 -1.79 4.77
N ALA A 256 -7.34 -2.23 5.80
CA ALA A 256 -7.83 -3.22 6.75
C ALA A 256 -9.00 -2.71 7.61
N GLY A 257 -9.13 -1.38 7.78
CA GLY A 257 -10.27 -0.72 8.42
C GLY A 257 -10.39 -0.93 9.93
N ASP A 258 -10.45 0.17 10.67
CA ASP A 258 -10.84 0.21 12.08
C ASP A 258 -12.23 -0.41 12.30
N GLY A 259 -12.28 -1.56 12.98
CA GLY A 259 -13.43 -1.98 13.79
C GLY A 259 -13.60 -1.15 15.07
N ARG A 260 -13.16 0.11 15.06
CA ARG A 260 -13.18 1.02 16.20
C ARG A 260 -13.81 2.35 15.79
N SER A 261 -15.13 2.34 15.66
CA SER A 261 -15.91 3.56 15.78
C SER A 261 -16.98 3.36 16.85
N GLY A 262 -16.74 3.96 18.02
CA GLY A 262 -17.70 3.98 19.13
C GLY A 262 -17.05 4.18 20.50
N ALA A 263 -16.79 5.44 20.84
CA ALA A 263 -16.73 6.05 22.18
C ALA A 263 -15.38 6.69 22.54
N GLY A 264 -15.34 8.02 22.45
CA GLY A 264 -14.34 8.83 23.13
C GLY A 264 -14.57 8.83 24.64
N GLY A 265 -13.48 8.99 25.40
CA GLY A 265 -13.55 9.30 26.83
C GLY A 265 -12.39 8.80 27.68
N ALA A 266 -11.37 9.66 27.80
CA ALA A 266 -10.49 9.86 28.95
C ALA A 266 -9.59 8.72 29.49
N ALA A 267 -8.33 9.12 29.70
CA ALA A 267 -7.20 8.38 30.25
C ALA A 267 -7.37 7.82 31.68
N ARG A 268 -6.90 6.58 31.91
CA ARG A 268 -5.88 6.19 32.91
C ARG A 268 -5.51 4.70 32.75
N PRO A 269 -4.26 4.26 33.00
CA PRO A 269 -3.87 2.86 32.86
C PRO A 269 -4.23 2.08 34.14
N PRO A 270 -4.53 0.77 34.00
CA PRO A 270 -3.95 -0.15 34.96
C PRO A 270 -3.42 -1.46 34.32
N ALA A 271 -2.27 -1.87 34.87
CA ALA A 271 -1.80 -3.21 35.20
C ALA A 271 -2.27 -4.43 34.39
N ALA A 272 -1.27 -5.26 34.08
CA ALA A 272 -1.36 -6.64 33.63
C ALA A 272 -2.55 -7.41 34.23
N VAL A 273 -3.48 -7.75 33.35
CA VAL A 273 -4.39 -8.88 33.53
C VAL A 273 -4.49 -9.55 32.17
N SER A 274 -4.18 -10.84 32.15
CA SER A 274 -4.54 -11.77 31.10
C SER A 274 -6.00 -11.54 30.70
N SER A 275 -6.25 -10.86 29.58
CA SER A 275 -7.58 -10.81 28.98
C SER A 275 -7.57 -11.78 27.82
N ALA A 276 -8.35 -12.85 27.95
CA ALA A 276 -8.75 -13.71 26.85
C ALA A 276 -9.09 -12.82 25.64
N ALA A 277 -8.31 -12.99 24.56
CA ALA A 277 -8.54 -12.32 23.30
C ALA A 277 -9.99 -12.59 22.87
N GLY A 278 -10.76 -11.53 22.61
CA GLY A 278 -12.00 -11.70 21.85
C GLY A 278 -11.70 -12.35 20.50
N PRO A 279 -12.69 -13.00 19.84
CA PRO A 279 -12.46 -13.80 18.64
C PRO A 279 -11.65 -13.03 17.60
N SER A 280 -10.45 -13.51 17.25
CA SER A 280 -9.67 -12.90 16.20
C SER A 280 -10.30 -13.22 14.85
N THR A 281 -11.03 -12.26 14.27
CA THR A 281 -11.51 -12.37 12.88
C THR A 281 -10.56 -11.60 11.98
N ALA A 282 -9.70 -12.34 11.26
CA ALA A 282 -8.76 -11.81 10.28
C ALA A 282 -9.01 -12.47 8.93
N LEU A 283 -10.22 -12.24 8.39
CA LEU A 283 -10.67 -12.72 7.09
C LEU A 283 -10.74 -11.55 6.09
N PRO A 284 -10.44 -11.78 4.80
CA PRO A 284 -10.81 -10.86 3.72
C PRO A 284 -12.31 -10.54 3.74
N PRO A 285 -12.73 -9.39 3.19
CA PRO A 285 -14.15 -9.06 3.07
C PRO A 285 -14.86 -10.11 2.21
N ASP A 286 -16.11 -10.40 2.57
CA ASP A 286 -16.95 -11.28 1.77
C ASP A 286 -17.35 -10.61 0.45
N LEU A 287 -17.51 -11.41 -0.61
CA LEU A 287 -17.91 -10.91 -1.92
C LEU A 287 -19.43 -10.72 -1.95
N VAL A 288 -19.86 -9.46 -2.07
CA VAL A 288 -21.28 -9.09 -2.18
C VAL A 288 -21.97 -9.74 -3.38
N ASP A 289 -21.21 -9.99 -4.45
CA ASP A 289 -21.63 -10.58 -5.71
C ASP A 289 -21.21 -12.07 -5.85
N PHE A 290 -20.99 -12.76 -4.74
CA PHE A 290 -20.75 -14.21 -4.75
C PHE A 290 -21.89 -14.93 -5.47
N THR A 291 -21.56 -15.73 -6.49
CA THR A 291 -22.52 -16.40 -7.36
C THR A 291 -22.04 -17.82 -7.67
N GLY A 292 -22.96 -18.79 -7.64
CA GLY A 292 -22.70 -20.20 -7.90
C GLY A 292 -22.08 -20.96 -6.73
N HIS A 293 -21.62 -22.19 -6.99
CA HIS A 293 -20.95 -23.09 -6.04
C HIS A 293 -21.78 -23.48 -4.81
N GLY A 294 -23.11 -23.57 -4.98
CA GLY A 294 -24.02 -23.86 -3.87
C GLY A 294 -23.86 -25.27 -3.29
N GLU A 295 -23.61 -26.26 -4.14
CA GLU A 295 -23.40 -27.66 -3.74
C GLU A 295 -22.07 -27.80 -2.99
N GLU A 296 -21.00 -27.21 -3.51
CA GLU A 296 -19.67 -27.20 -2.90
C GLU A 296 -19.65 -26.43 -1.59
N LEU A 297 -20.36 -25.31 -1.51
CA LEU A 297 -20.51 -24.54 -0.26
C LEU A 297 -21.27 -25.35 0.79
N GLY A 298 -22.36 -26.03 0.41
CA GLY A 298 -23.10 -26.92 1.30
C GLY A 298 -22.24 -28.06 1.81
N ALA A 299 -21.56 -28.78 0.92
CA ALA A 299 -20.65 -29.86 1.30
C ALA A 299 -19.50 -29.38 2.20
N LEU A 300 -18.94 -28.20 1.93
CA LEU A 300 -17.91 -27.58 2.75
C LEU A 300 -18.44 -27.23 4.15
N MET A 301 -19.63 -26.64 4.24
CA MET A 301 -20.27 -26.32 5.52
C MET A 301 -20.55 -27.59 6.32
N ASP A 302 -21.15 -28.63 5.71
CA ASP A 302 -21.43 -29.91 6.37
C ASP A 302 -20.16 -30.56 6.94
N LEU A 303 -19.06 -30.54 6.17
CA LEU A 303 -17.77 -31.09 6.59
C LEU A 303 -17.13 -30.28 7.73
N LEU A 304 -17.28 -28.96 7.75
CA LEU A 304 -16.73 -28.11 8.80
C LEU A 304 -17.58 -28.14 10.08
N GLU A 305 -18.90 -28.29 9.93
CA GLU A 305 -19.86 -28.32 11.04
C GLU A 305 -19.92 -29.65 11.79
N ALA A 306 -19.71 -30.77 11.10
CA ALA A 306 -19.81 -32.07 11.76
C ALA A 306 -18.70 -32.26 12.82
N ASP A 307 -19.06 -32.94 13.91
CA ASP A 307 -18.19 -33.15 15.07
C ASP A 307 -17.11 -34.21 14.77
N GLY A 308 -15.86 -33.92 15.12
CA GLY A 308 -14.70 -34.77 14.85
C GLY A 308 -13.37 -34.05 15.11
N ALA A 309 -12.28 -34.77 15.35
CA ALA A 309 -10.98 -34.16 15.64
C ALA A 309 -10.32 -33.61 14.36
N GLY A 310 -9.74 -32.39 14.44
CA GLY A 310 -8.71 -31.87 13.53
C GLY A 310 -8.98 -31.98 12.03
N ARG A 311 -10.16 -31.57 11.54
CA ARG A 311 -10.51 -31.73 10.12
C ARG A 311 -9.79 -30.71 9.24
N THR A 312 -9.18 -31.23 8.18
CA THR A 312 -8.61 -30.45 7.08
C THR A 312 -9.42 -30.70 5.82
N VAL A 313 -9.88 -29.62 5.18
CA VAL A 313 -10.56 -29.66 3.88
C VAL A 313 -9.67 -28.97 2.86
N LEU A 314 -9.52 -29.55 1.68
CA LEU A 314 -8.82 -28.99 0.53
C LEU A 314 -9.81 -28.65 -0.56
N LEU A 315 -9.88 -27.38 -0.93
CA LEU A 315 -10.52 -26.89 -2.13
C LEU A 315 -9.47 -26.94 -3.25
N SER A 316 -9.62 -27.89 -4.17
CA SER A 316 -8.83 -27.98 -5.39
C SER A 316 -9.67 -27.56 -6.59
N GLY A 317 -9.03 -27.22 -7.70
CA GLY A 317 -9.76 -26.83 -8.90
C GLY A 317 -8.96 -25.89 -9.79
N PRO A 318 -9.44 -25.64 -11.02
CA PRO A 318 -8.70 -24.89 -11.99
C PRO A 318 -8.48 -23.45 -11.55
N ALA A 319 -7.58 -22.85 -12.28
CA ALA A 319 -7.06 -21.57 -11.96
C ALA A 319 -8.18 -20.50 -12.16
N GLY A 320 -8.49 -19.68 -11.14
CA GLY A 320 -9.55 -18.66 -11.22
C GLY A 320 -10.98 -19.16 -10.92
N ALA A 321 -11.16 -20.43 -10.54
CA ALA A 321 -12.46 -21.04 -10.24
C ALA A 321 -13.19 -20.46 -9.00
N GLY A 322 -12.52 -19.65 -8.18
CA GLY A 322 -13.12 -19.01 -7.01
C GLY A 322 -12.95 -19.77 -5.68
N LYS A 323 -11.96 -20.67 -5.57
CA LYS A 323 -11.66 -21.45 -4.35
C LYS A 323 -11.51 -20.57 -3.10
N THR A 324 -10.72 -19.50 -3.19
CA THR A 324 -10.50 -18.53 -2.09
C THR A 324 -11.80 -17.83 -1.71
N ALA A 325 -12.60 -17.42 -2.70
CA ALA A 325 -13.90 -16.79 -2.45
C ALA A 325 -14.87 -17.76 -1.75
N LEU A 326 -14.92 -19.03 -2.17
CA LEU A 326 -15.72 -20.08 -1.54
C LEU A 326 -15.28 -20.30 -0.08
N ALA A 327 -13.97 -20.36 0.15
CA ALA A 327 -13.39 -20.51 1.48
C ALA A 327 -13.73 -19.37 2.44
N VAL A 328 -13.54 -18.14 1.98
CA VAL A 328 -13.84 -16.93 2.74
C VAL A 328 -15.35 -16.82 3.01
N ARG A 329 -16.19 -17.12 2.02
CA ARG A 329 -17.66 -17.14 2.17
C ARG A 329 -18.11 -18.14 3.23
N ALA A 330 -17.60 -19.37 3.20
CA ALA A 330 -17.90 -20.38 4.21
C ALA A 330 -17.45 -19.92 5.61
N ALA A 331 -16.28 -19.31 5.73
CA ALA A 331 -15.79 -18.80 7.01
C ALA A 331 -16.64 -17.64 7.56
N HIS A 332 -17.15 -16.75 6.70
CA HIS A 332 -18.09 -15.70 7.12
C HIS A 332 -19.41 -16.29 7.62
N LEU A 333 -19.97 -17.27 6.92
CA LEU A 333 -21.22 -17.94 7.30
C LEU A 333 -21.10 -18.76 8.59
N LEU A 334 -19.93 -19.35 8.87
CA LEU A 334 -19.68 -20.18 10.04
C LEU A 334 -19.22 -19.40 11.28
N GLY A 335 -19.42 -18.08 11.33
CA GLY A 335 -18.90 -17.21 12.39
C GLY A 335 -19.16 -17.68 13.81
N ASP A 336 -20.42 -17.99 14.13
CA ASP A 336 -20.84 -18.39 15.48
C ASP A 336 -20.25 -19.75 15.92
N ARG A 337 -19.76 -20.54 14.96
CA ARG A 337 -19.21 -21.88 15.21
C ARG A 337 -17.72 -21.83 15.57
N PHE A 338 -17.01 -20.74 15.31
CA PHE A 338 -15.58 -20.61 15.61
C PHE A 338 -15.30 -19.43 16.55
N PRO A 339 -15.65 -19.57 17.86
CA PRO A 339 -15.58 -18.48 18.83
C PRO A 339 -14.15 -18.04 19.13
N ASP A 340 -13.16 -18.88 18.86
CA ASP A 340 -11.75 -18.55 19.09
C ASP A 340 -11.13 -17.80 17.89
N GLY A 341 -11.86 -17.65 16.78
CA GLY A 341 -11.46 -16.82 15.65
C GLY A 341 -11.55 -17.51 14.30
N ARG A 342 -11.37 -16.70 13.25
CA ARG A 342 -11.35 -17.12 11.86
C ARG A 342 -10.26 -16.34 11.12
N LEU A 343 -9.32 -17.06 10.51
CA LEU A 343 -8.08 -16.49 9.98
C LEU A 343 -7.91 -16.91 8.52
N CYS A 344 -7.31 -16.05 7.71
CA CYS A 344 -6.93 -16.38 6.34
C CYS A 344 -5.52 -15.88 6.04
N VAL A 345 -4.60 -16.80 5.73
CA VAL A 345 -3.20 -16.51 5.43
C VAL A 345 -2.80 -17.15 4.11
N SER A 346 -2.20 -16.37 3.22
CA SER A 346 -1.67 -16.88 1.95
C SER A 346 -0.31 -17.55 2.13
N LEU A 347 -0.06 -18.67 1.44
CA LEU A 347 1.23 -19.35 1.37
C LEU A 347 2.08 -18.90 0.18
N ARG A 348 1.54 -18.06 -0.70
CA ARG A 348 2.29 -17.38 -1.77
C ARG A 348 2.27 -15.87 -1.59
N ASP A 349 3.37 -15.22 -1.99
CA ASP A 349 3.43 -13.76 -2.07
C ASP A 349 2.75 -13.23 -3.35
N GLU A 350 2.75 -11.91 -3.53
CA GLU A 350 2.14 -11.25 -4.70
C GLU A 350 2.84 -11.59 -6.02
N ASP A 351 4.10 -12.04 -5.97
CA ASP A 351 4.87 -12.53 -7.12
C ASP A 351 4.61 -14.03 -7.40
N GLY A 352 3.76 -14.68 -6.60
CA GLY A 352 3.46 -16.10 -6.72
C GLY A 352 4.53 -17.03 -6.14
N ARG A 353 5.54 -16.52 -5.42
CA ARG A 353 6.58 -17.35 -4.78
C ARG A 353 6.08 -17.90 -3.45
N THR A 354 6.52 -19.11 -3.12
CA THR A 354 6.22 -19.74 -1.82
C THR A 354 6.81 -18.92 -0.68
N ARG A 355 5.98 -18.54 0.29
CA ARG A 355 6.40 -17.81 1.48
C ARG A 355 7.15 -18.74 2.45
N PRO A 356 8.25 -18.29 3.08
CA PRO A 356 8.95 -19.07 4.09
C PRO A 356 8.03 -19.40 5.28
N LEU A 357 8.08 -20.65 5.74
CA LEU A 357 7.26 -21.14 6.87
C LEU A 357 7.39 -20.28 8.14
N PRO A 358 8.59 -19.79 8.56
CA PRO A 358 8.70 -18.92 9.73
C PRO A 358 7.89 -17.63 9.60
N THR A 359 7.83 -17.05 8.39
CA THR A 359 7.05 -15.83 8.12
C THR A 359 5.54 -16.11 8.23
N VAL A 360 5.09 -17.26 7.72
CA VAL A 360 3.69 -17.68 7.82
C VAL A 360 3.29 -17.94 9.27
N LEU A 361 4.14 -18.62 10.05
CA LEU A 361 3.92 -18.88 11.48
C LEU A 361 3.90 -17.60 12.31
N ALA A 362 4.79 -16.65 12.02
CA ALA A 362 4.81 -15.34 12.70
C ALA A 362 3.49 -14.58 12.48
N GLU A 363 2.98 -14.56 11.23
CA GLU A 363 1.70 -13.93 10.90
C GLU A 363 0.51 -14.63 11.58
N LEU A 364 0.51 -15.98 11.62
CA LEU A 364 -0.50 -16.74 12.36
C LEU A 364 -0.47 -16.43 13.86
N GLY A 365 0.72 -16.26 14.45
CA GLY A 365 0.90 -15.84 15.85
C GLY A 365 0.38 -14.44 16.12
N GLU A 366 0.72 -13.48 15.27
CA GLU A 366 0.23 -12.10 15.36
C GLU A 366 -1.31 -12.05 15.29
N ARG A 367 -1.90 -12.72 14.30
CA ARG A 367 -3.36 -12.74 14.11
C ARG A 367 -4.12 -13.49 15.20
N THR A 368 -3.46 -14.37 15.95
CA THR A 368 -4.03 -15.06 17.12
C THR A 368 -3.77 -14.31 18.43
N GLY A 369 -3.08 -13.16 18.39
CA GLY A 369 -2.70 -12.40 19.58
C GLY A 369 -1.65 -13.10 20.44
N ARG A 370 -0.95 -14.11 19.89
CA ARG A 370 0.06 -14.91 20.60
C ARG A 370 1.44 -14.60 20.06
N ILE A 371 2.14 -13.69 20.73
CA ILE A 371 3.56 -13.45 20.55
C ILE A 371 4.30 -14.71 21.05
N GLY A 372 4.91 -15.49 20.15
CA GLY A 372 5.73 -16.66 20.53
C GLY A 372 5.31 -18.03 19.96
N LEU A 373 4.48 -18.09 18.90
CA LEU A 373 4.35 -19.31 18.09
C LEU A 373 5.63 -19.52 17.25
N SER A 374 6.71 -19.89 17.92
CA SER A 374 8.07 -19.92 17.37
C SER A 374 8.37 -21.17 16.53
N GLY A 375 7.38 -22.03 16.30
CA GLY A 375 7.55 -23.25 15.50
C GLY A 375 6.26 -24.03 15.24
N PRO A 376 6.32 -25.02 14.33
CA PRO A 376 5.17 -25.85 13.95
C PRO A 376 4.52 -26.59 15.12
N GLU A 377 5.30 -27.03 16.11
CA GLU A 377 4.78 -27.76 17.27
C GLU A 377 3.86 -26.89 18.13
N ALA A 378 4.30 -25.68 18.49
CA ALA A 378 3.52 -24.72 19.25
C ALA A 378 2.23 -24.30 18.51
N TRP A 379 2.31 -24.16 17.18
CA TRP A 379 1.13 -23.90 16.34
C TRP A 379 0.11 -25.03 16.40
N ARG A 380 0.55 -26.28 16.27
CA ARG A 380 -0.35 -27.43 16.30
C ARG A 380 -0.96 -27.67 17.68
N GLU A 381 -0.20 -27.44 18.75
CA GLU A 381 -0.70 -27.49 20.13
C GLU A 381 -1.81 -26.44 20.32
N TRP A 382 -1.57 -25.21 19.87
CA TRP A 382 -2.57 -24.15 19.93
C TRP A 382 -3.84 -24.49 19.13
N LEU A 383 -3.69 -24.99 17.89
CA LEU A 383 -4.82 -25.44 17.07
C LEU A 383 -5.64 -26.56 17.73
N ALA A 384 -4.99 -27.41 18.51
CA ALA A 384 -5.68 -28.53 19.17
C ALA A 384 -6.62 -28.03 20.28
N GLU A 385 -6.21 -26.99 21.01
CA GLU A 385 -6.93 -26.42 22.15
C GLU A 385 -8.07 -25.45 21.75
N HIS A 386 -7.98 -24.82 20.58
CA HIS A 386 -8.87 -23.73 20.17
C HIS A 386 -9.83 -24.16 19.05
N ARG A 387 -11.08 -23.74 19.15
CA ARG A 387 -12.14 -23.88 18.16
C ARG A 387 -12.08 -22.71 17.17
N VAL A 388 -11.02 -22.73 16.35
CA VAL A 388 -10.67 -21.74 15.32
C VAL A 388 -10.84 -22.34 13.92
N LEU A 389 -11.17 -21.50 12.93
CA LEU A 389 -11.10 -21.85 11.51
C LEU A 389 -9.95 -21.10 10.83
N VAL A 390 -9.04 -21.84 10.19
CA VAL A 390 -7.87 -21.26 9.51
C VAL A 390 -7.93 -21.60 8.03
N ILE A 391 -7.91 -20.57 7.19
CA ILE A 391 -7.77 -20.67 5.74
C ILE A 391 -6.30 -20.47 5.39
N LEU A 392 -5.72 -21.46 4.71
CA LEU A 392 -4.40 -21.41 4.11
C LEU A 392 -4.58 -21.30 2.59
N ASP A 393 -4.35 -20.10 2.07
CA ASP A 393 -4.66 -19.73 0.69
C ASP A 393 -3.47 -19.95 -0.27
N ASP A 394 -3.77 -20.41 -1.48
CA ASP A 394 -2.83 -20.71 -2.59
C ASP A 394 -1.65 -21.60 -2.18
N VAL A 395 -1.96 -22.73 -1.54
CA VAL A 395 -0.97 -23.72 -1.07
C VAL A 395 -0.13 -24.23 -2.25
N PRO A 396 1.20 -24.10 -2.20
CA PRO A 396 2.07 -24.45 -3.32
C PRO A 396 2.31 -25.95 -3.48
N ASP A 397 2.58 -26.64 -2.37
CA ASP A 397 2.93 -28.06 -2.33
C ASP A 397 2.67 -28.64 -0.93
N GLU A 398 2.80 -29.97 -0.79
CA GLU A 398 2.56 -30.65 0.48
C GLU A 398 3.60 -30.32 1.57
N ARG A 399 4.83 -29.98 1.19
CA ARG A 399 5.91 -29.71 2.14
C ARG A 399 5.66 -28.39 2.87
N ALA A 400 5.12 -27.39 2.18
CA ALA A 400 4.80 -26.09 2.75
C ALA A 400 3.71 -26.17 3.81
N VAL A 401 2.71 -27.05 3.63
CA VAL A 401 1.52 -27.10 4.49
C VAL A 401 1.57 -28.17 5.58
N ARG A 402 2.26 -29.31 5.38
CA ARG A 402 2.36 -30.40 6.38
C ARG A 402 2.75 -29.92 7.80
N PRO A 403 3.68 -28.98 7.98
CA PRO A 403 4.02 -28.43 9.29
C PRO A 403 2.84 -27.72 9.99
N LEU A 404 1.90 -27.19 9.22
CA LEU A 404 0.77 -26.38 9.72
C LEU A 404 -0.50 -27.20 9.99
N LEU A 405 -0.59 -28.41 9.44
CA LEU A 405 -1.79 -29.24 9.57
C LEU A 405 -2.06 -29.62 11.03
N PRO A 406 -3.35 -29.65 11.45
CA PRO A 406 -3.72 -30.07 12.79
C PRO A 406 -3.37 -31.56 13.01
N CYS A 407 -2.88 -31.89 14.20
CA CYS A 407 -2.68 -33.29 14.64
C CYS A 407 -3.89 -33.86 15.40
N GLY A 408 -4.95 -33.07 15.59
CA GLY A 408 -6.13 -33.40 16.36
C GLY A 408 -6.81 -32.15 16.92
N GLY A 409 -7.79 -32.31 17.80
CA GLY A 409 -8.42 -31.21 18.53
C GLY A 409 -9.56 -30.48 17.80
N ARG A 410 -9.84 -29.25 18.24
CA ARG A 410 -11.05 -28.50 17.85
C ARG A 410 -10.87 -27.56 16.65
N GLY A 411 -9.62 -27.25 16.30
CA GLY A 411 -9.30 -26.44 15.12
C GLY A 411 -9.74 -27.07 13.81
N ARG A 412 -10.09 -26.22 12.85
CA ARG A 412 -10.42 -26.59 11.48
C ARG A 412 -9.52 -25.86 10.52
N MET A 413 -9.08 -26.57 9.48
CA MET A 413 -8.19 -26.03 8.45
C MET A 413 -8.85 -26.14 7.08
N LEU A 414 -8.85 -25.05 6.33
CA LEU A 414 -9.30 -24.99 4.95
C LEU A 414 -8.12 -24.61 4.06
N LEU A 415 -7.77 -25.47 3.12
CA LEU A 415 -6.69 -25.26 2.18
C LEU A 415 -7.29 -24.88 0.83
N THR A 416 -6.73 -23.89 0.15
CA THR A 416 -6.99 -23.69 -1.28
C THR A 416 -5.73 -24.02 -2.06
N ALA A 417 -5.85 -24.78 -3.14
CA ALA A 417 -4.72 -25.09 -4.00
C ALA A 417 -5.15 -25.17 -5.47
N ARG A 418 -4.21 -24.91 -6.38
CA ARG A 418 -4.42 -25.08 -7.82
C ARG A 418 -4.38 -26.57 -8.20
N GLY A 419 -3.40 -27.28 -7.63
CA GLY A 419 -3.22 -28.72 -7.80
C GLY A 419 -4.01 -29.55 -6.80
N GLN A 420 -3.84 -30.87 -6.91
CA GLN A 420 -4.53 -31.82 -6.02
C GLN A 420 -3.80 -32.03 -4.69
N LEU A 421 -2.48 -31.84 -4.58
CA LEU A 421 -1.73 -32.16 -3.34
C LEU A 421 -1.96 -33.62 -2.90
N GLY A 422 -1.86 -34.58 -3.82
CA GLY A 422 -2.20 -36.00 -3.63
C GLY A 422 -1.54 -36.65 -2.41
N GLY A 423 -0.36 -36.16 -1.99
CA GLY A 423 0.37 -36.68 -0.84
C GLY A 423 -0.19 -36.29 0.54
N LEU A 424 -1.20 -35.42 0.63
CA LEU A 424 -1.80 -35.03 1.91
C LEU A 424 -2.90 -36.00 2.34
N ALA A 425 -2.64 -36.73 3.42
CA ALA A 425 -3.62 -37.55 4.13
C ALA A 425 -3.56 -37.24 5.64
N PRO A 426 -4.71 -37.15 6.36
CA PRO A 426 -6.10 -37.30 5.90
C PRO A 426 -6.78 -35.94 5.60
N VAL A 427 -7.02 -35.62 4.33
CA VAL A 427 -7.68 -34.37 3.91
C VAL A 427 -8.93 -34.68 3.09
N HIS A 428 -10.06 -34.03 3.40
CA HIS A 428 -11.27 -34.09 2.57
C HIS A 428 -11.13 -33.17 1.37
N ARG A 429 -11.39 -33.67 0.16
CA ARG A 429 -11.17 -32.93 -1.08
C ARG A 429 -12.51 -32.52 -1.68
N ILE A 430 -12.64 -31.24 -1.99
CA ILE A 430 -13.75 -30.69 -2.76
C ILE A 430 -13.15 -30.09 -4.02
N CYS A 431 -13.54 -30.62 -5.17
CA CYS A 431 -13.19 -30.04 -6.45
C CYS A 431 -14.16 -28.88 -6.74
N VAL A 432 -13.64 -27.68 -6.90
CA VAL A 432 -14.43 -26.49 -7.24
C VAL A 432 -14.42 -26.34 -8.77
N PRO A 433 -15.53 -26.59 -9.46
CA PRO A 433 -15.59 -26.49 -10.91
C PRO A 433 -15.57 -25.01 -11.37
N PRO A 434 -15.37 -24.73 -12.66
CA PRO A 434 -15.77 -23.45 -13.25
C PRO A 434 -17.27 -23.20 -13.09
N LEU A 435 -17.70 -21.94 -13.12
CA LEU A 435 -19.12 -21.60 -13.05
C LEU A 435 -19.87 -22.06 -14.29
N GLY A 436 -21.12 -22.49 -14.09
CA GLY A 436 -22.04 -22.76 -15.19
C GLY A 436 -22.33 -21.50 -16.00
N THR A 437 -22.82 -21.67 -17.23
CA THR A 437 -23.16 -20.53 -18.10
C THR A 437 -24.21 -19.62 -17.46
N ALA A 438 -25.22 -20.18 -16.80
CA ALA A 438 -26.27 -19.40 -16.15
C ALA A 438 -25.74 -18.55 -14.98
N GLU A 439 -24.88 -19.14 -14.14
CA GLU A 439 -24.25 -18.47 -12.99
C GLU A 439 -23.27 -17.38 -13.45
N SER A 440 -22.48 -17.66 -14.48
CA SER A 440 -21.57 -16.69 -15.08
C SER A 440 -22.32 -15.50 -15.68
N MET A 441 -23.46 -15.74 -16.34
CA MET A 441 -24.33 -14.67 -16.85
C MET A 441 -24.94 -13.85 -15.72
N GLN A 442 -25.28 -14.47 -14.59
CA GLN A 442 -25.78 -13.78 -13.39
C GLN A 442 -24.69 -12.88 -12.79
N LEU A 443 -23.46 -13.38 -12.65
CA LEU A 443 -22.32 -12.60 -12.18
C LEU A 443 -22.05 -11.38 -13.08
N LEU A 444 -21.99 -11.60 -14.41
CA LEU A 444 -21.79 -10.52 -15.37
C LEU A 444 -22.92 -9.47 -15.30
N ALA A 445 -24.17 -9.91 -15.15
CA ALA A 445 -25.31 -9.01 -15.03
C ALA A 445 -25.33 -8.21 -13.71
N GLY A 446 -24.78 -8.77 -12.63
CA GLY A 446 -24.59 -8.07 -11.36
C GLY A 446 -23.60 -6.91 -11.48
N LEU A 447 -22.52 -7.10 -12.24
CA LEU A 447 -21.46 -6.11 -12.43
C LEU A 447 -21.80 -5.04 -13.47
N VAL A 448 -22.34 -5.46 -14.62
CA VAL A 448 -22.58 -4.58 -15.79
C VAL A 448 -23.99 -3.97 -15.80
N GLY A 449 -24.91 -4.57 -15.04
CA GLY A 449 -26.32 -4.20 -14.98
C GLY A 449 -27.22 -5.10 -15.83
N ARG A 450 -28.31 -5.58 -15.21
CA ARG A 450 -29.27 -6.53 -15.81
C ARG A 450 -29.88 -6.04 -17.12
N SER A 451 -30.16 -4.75 -17.25
CA SER A 451 -30.77 -4.17 -18.45
C SER A 451 -29.85 -4.25 -19.67
N ARG A 452 -28.54 -4.02 -19.49
CA ARG A 452 -27.55 -4.07 -20.58
C ARG A 452 -27.31 -5.50 -21.07
N VAL A 453 -27.23 -6.45 -20.15
CA VAL A 453 -27.12 -7.89 -20.49
C VAL A 453 -28.39 -8.40 -21.18
N ARG A 454 -29.59 -7.92 -20.79
CA ARG A 454 -30.84 -8.28 -21.47
C ARG A 454 -30.95 -7.69 -22.87
N ALA A 455 -30.45 -6.47 -23.09
CA ALA A 455 -30.49 -5.81 -24.38
C ALA A 455 -29.63 -6.53 -25.43
N ASP A 456 -28.51 -7.13 -25.03
CA ASP A 456 -27.61 -7.89 -25.90
C ASP A 456 -27.15 -9.18 -25.23
N ARG A 457 -28.09 -10.12 -25.09
CA ARG A 457 -27.87 -11.40 -24.41
C ARG A 457 -26.86 -12.28 -25.15
N GLU A 458 -26.85 -12.22 -26.48
CA GLU A 458 -25.96 -13.02 -27.32
C GLU A 458 -24.51 -12.60 -27.12
N ALA A 459 -24.20 -11.30 -27.15
CA ALA A 459 -22.84 -10.83 -26.87
C ALA A 459 -22.40 -11.12 -25.43
N ALA A 460 -23.31 -10.99 -24.45
CA ALA A 460 -23.02 -11.37 -23.07
C ALA A 460 -22.64 -12.86 -22.96
N LEU A 461 -23.34 -13.75 -23.67
CA LEU A 461 -23.00 -15.17 -23.73
C LEU A 461 -21.65 -15.41 -24.39
N ARG A 462 -21.30 -14.66 -25.43
CA ARG A 462 -19.96 -14.74 -26.06
C ARG A 462 -18.85 -14.34 -25.08
N ILE A 463 -19.03 -13.27 -24.31
CA ILE A 463 -18.09 -12.85 -23.26
C ILE A 463 -17.92 -13.96 -22.21
N VAL A 464 -19.03 -14.51 -21.72
CA VAL A 464 -19.00 -15.60 -20.72
C VAL A 464 -18.29 -16.84 -21.25
N ARG A 465 -18.53 -17.22 -22.51
CA ARG A 465 -17.84 -18.34 -23.16
C ARG A 465 -16.35 -18.09 -23.29
N ALA A 466 -15.93 -16.89 -23.70
CA ALA A 466 -14.52 -16.50 -23.77
C ALA A 466 -13.84 -16.47 -22.39
N CYS A 467 -14.61 -16.30 -21.31
CA CYS A 467 -14.09 -16.42 -19.94
C CYS A 467 -13.94 -17.87 -19.47
N GLY A 468 -14.45 -18.86 -20.23
CA GLY A 468 -14.36 -20.28 -19.90
C GLY A 468 -15.01 -20.66 -18.55
N GLY A 469 -16.05 -19.93 -18.13
CA GLY A 469 -16.71 -20.13 -16.83
C GLY A 469 -15.86 -19.72 -15.62
N SER A 470 -14.70 -19.06 -15.81
CA SER A 470 -13.88 -18.56 -14.70
C SER A 470 -14.54 -17.34 -14.04
N PRO A 471 -14.96 -17.40 -12.76
CA PRO A 471 -15.50 -16.23 -12.07
C PRO A 471 -14.54 -15.04 -12.06
N LEU A 472 -13.22 -15.29 -12.00
CA LEU A 472 -12.21 -14.23 -12.08
C LEU A 472 -12.27 -13.50 -13.42
N ALA A 473 -12.27 -14.22 -14.54
CA ALA A 473 -12.30 -13.62 -15.87
C ALA A 473 -13.63 -12.89 -16.16
N VAL A 474 -14.76 -13.48 -15.74
CA VAL A 474 -16.08 -12.84 -15.86
C VAL A 474 -16.12 -11.55 -15.05
N ARG A 475 -15.53 -11.55 -13.84
CA ARG A 475 -15.48 -10.37 -12.97
C ARG A 475 -14.63 -9.26 -13.58
N VAL A 476 -13.45 -9.57 -14.08
CA VAL A 476 -12.58 -8.60 -14.75
C VAL A 476 -13.26 -8.01 -15.98
N SER A 477 -13.91 -8.84 -16.80
CA SER A 477 -14.73 -8.39 -17.93
C SER A 477 -15.86 -7.46 -17.48
N GLY A 478 -16.58 -7.83 -16.41
CA GLY A 478 -17.66 -7.04 -15.86
C GLY A 478 -17.19 -5.70 -15.31
N MET A 479 -16.07 -5.65 -14.60
CA MET A 479 -15.44 -4.44 -14.09
C MET A 479 -15.05 -3.48 -15.23
N ARG A 480 -14.39 -3.99 -16.28
CA ARG A 480 -14.07 -3.18 -17.47
C ARG A 480 -15.32 -2.61 -18.12
N LEU A 481 -16.34 -3.45 -18.34
CA LEU A 481 -17.59 -3.03 -18.96
C LEU A 481 -18.39 -2.05 -18.08
N ALA A 482 -18.27 -2.13 -16.75
CA ALA A 482 -18.89 -1.20 -15.83
C ALA A 482 -18.30 0.22 -15.97
N VAL A 483 -17.00 0.33 -16.28
CA VAL A 483 -16.31 1.60 -16.60
C VAL A 483 -16.57 2.02 -18.06
N LEU A 484 -16.42 1.08 -19.00
CA LEU A 484 -16.61 1.27 -20.45
C LEU A 484 -18.09 1.20 -20.84
N ARG A 485 -18.90 2.10 -20.26
CA ARG A 485 -20.35 2.17 -20.48
C ARG A 485 -20.74 2.48 -21.93
N HIS A 486 -19.86 3.15 -22.67
CA HIS A 486 -20.06 3.51 -24.08
C HIS A 486 -19.78 2.36 -25.05
N VAL A 487 -19.03 1.34 -24.65
CA VAL A 487 -18.65 0.20 -25.51
C VAL A 487 -19.80 -0.81 -25.54
N PRO A 488 -20.39 -1.15 -26.70
CA PRO A 488 -21.40 -2.21 -26.78
C PRO A 488 -20.86 -3.58 -26.36
N LEU A 489 -21.71 -4.45 -25.79
CA LEU A 489 -21.28 -5.79 -25.39
C LEU A 489 -20.71 -6.59 -26.56
N ARG A 490 -21.35 -6.49 -27.74
CA ARG A 490 -20.86 -7.12 -28.97
C ARG A 490 -19.42 -6.74 -29.32
N GLU A 491 -19.06 -5.45 -29.19
CA GLU A 491 -17.73 -4.97 -29.55
C GLU A 491 -16.69 -5.51 -28.58
N PHE A 492 -17.01 -5.52 -27.28
CA PHE A 492 -16.12 -6.13 -26.29
C PHE A 492 -15.98 -7.65 -26.48
N ALA A 493 -17.07 -8.35 -26.82
CA ALA A 493 -17.04 -9.76 -27.14
C ALA A 493 -16.17 -10.08 -28.37
N ASP A 494 -16.18 -9.21 -29.38
CA ASP A 494 -15.35 -9.36 -30.58
C ASP A 494 -13.86 -9.25 -30.23
N ARG A 495 -13.47 -8.35 -29.31
CA ARG A 495 -12.09 -8.23 -28.81
C ARG A 495 -11.60 -9.48 -28.09
N LEU A 496 -12.50 -10.20 -27.41
CA LEU A 496 -12.18 -11.47 -26.73
C LEU A 496 -12.07 -12.68 -27.67
N THR A 497 -12.36 -12.50 -28.96
CA THR A 497 -12.33 -13.61 -29.94
C THR A 497 -10.90 -13.95 -30.37
N ASP A 498 -9.98 -12.98 -30.35
CA ASP A 498 -8.57 -13.22 -30.67
C ASP A 498 -7.81 -13.75 -29.43
N PRO A 499 -7.32 -15.01 -29.43
CA PRO A 499 -6.61 -15.58 -28.29
C PRO A 499 -5.34 -14.83 -27.89
N ALA A 500 -4.70 -14.13 -28.83
CA ALA A 500 -3.46 -13.40 -28.57
C ALA A 500 -3.70 -12.17 -27.67
N GLY A 501 -4.75 -11.39 -27.98
CA GLY A 501 -5.13 -10.17 -27.27
C GLY A 501 -6.20 -10.34 -26.19
N ALA A 502 -6.96 -11.44 -26.18
CA ALA A 502 -8.08 -11.63 -25.25
C ALA A 502 -7.64 -11.59 -23.77
N LEU A 503 -6.45 -12.12 -23.45
CA LEU A 503 -5.93 -12.06 -22.07
C LEU A 503 -5.50 -10.64 -21.65
N ASP A 504 -5.18 -9.76 -22.59
CA ASP A 504 -4.89 -8.34 -22.31
C ASP A 504 -6.19 -7.56 -22.05
N GLU A 505 -7.28 -7.98 -22.70
CA GLU A 505 -8.63 -7.49 -22.40
C GLU A 505 -9.15 -8.02 -21.06
N LEU A 506 -8.63 -9.15 -20.55
CA LEU A 506 -8.95 -9.68 -19.22
C LEU A 506 -8.03 -9.10 -18.12
N ALA A 507 -7.87 -7.78 -18.12
CA ALA A 507 -7.21 -7.01 -17.06
C ALA A 507 -8.02 -5.76 -16.66
N SER A 508 -8.15 -5.46 -15.37
CA SER A 508 -8.83 -4.25 -14.88
C SER A 508 -8.09 -3.70 -13.67
N GLY A 509 -7.41 -2.56 -13.83
CA GLY A 509 -6.56 -2.01 -12.78
C GLY A 509 -5.39 -2.95 -12.47
N ASP A 510 -5.27 -3.36 -11.22
CA ASP A 510 -4.28 -4.30 -10.68
C ASP A 510 -4.66 -5.79 -10.87
N VAL A 511 -5.91 -6.09 -11.19
CA VAL A 511 -6.38 -7.47 -11.42
C VAL A 511 -6.15 -7.87 -12.88
N SER A 512 -5.23 -8.81 -13.12
CA SER A 512 -4.93 -9.34 -14.46
C SER A 512 -4.94 -10.86 -14.51
N VAL A 513 -5.79 -11.42 -15.38
CA VAL A 513 -5.85 -12.87 -15.60
C VAL A 513 -4.54 -13.38 -16.22
N ARG A 514 -3.94 -12.62 -17.16
CA ARG A 514 -2.65 -12.98 -17.78
C ARG A 514 -1.55 -13.11 -16.73
N ARG A 515 -1.38 -12.07 -15.89
CA ARG A 515 -0.33 -12.05 -14.86
C ARG A 515 -0.52 -13.21 -13.89
N TRP A 516 -1.76 -13.46 -13.49
CA TRP A 516 -2.08 -14.53 -12.55
C TRP A 516 -1.81 -15.94 -13.12
N LEU A 517 -2.05 -16.17 -14.41
CA LEU A 517 -1.66 -17.39 -15.12
C LEU A 517 -0.14 -17.50 -15.29
N ALA A 518 0.53 -16.40 -15.62
CA ALA A 518 1.99 -16.36 -15.79
C ALA A 518 2.73 -16.82 -14.53
N HIS A 519 2.35 -16.32 -13.36
CA HIS A 519 2.93 -16.76 -12.08
C HIS A 519 2.70 -18.25 -11.81
N GLY A 520 1.54 -18.79 -12.21
CA GLY A 520 1.29 -20.23 -12.12
C GLY A 520 2.18 -21.04 -13.06
N TRP A 521 2.43 -20.51 -14.26
CA TRP A 521 3.24 -21.14 -15.29
C TRP A 521 4.73 -21.16 -14.95
N GLU A 522 5.27 -20.04 -14.45
CA GLU A 522 6.67 -19.91 -14.05
C GLU A 522 7.07 -20.86 -12.90
N ALA A 523 6.10 -21.25 -12.07
CA ALA A 523 6.31 -22.20 -10.99
C ALA A 523 6.33 -23.67 -11.44
N LEU A 524 5.97 -23.97 -12.69
CA LEU A 524 5.94 -25.35 -13.20
C LEU A 524 7.32 -25.82 -13.64
N PRO A 525 7.63 -27.11 -13.45
CA PRO A 525 8.75 -27.74 -14.13
C PRO A 525 8.66 -27.56 -15.66
N GLU A 526 9.80 -27.31 -16.32
CA GLU A 526 9.85 -27.06 -17.77
C GLU A 526 9.23 -28.21 -18.59
N GLU A 527 9.35 -29.45 -18.12
CA GLU A 527 8.73 -30.62 -18.72
C GLU A 527 7.20 -30.53 -18.75
N TRP A 528 6.58 -30.09 -17.65
CA TRP A 528 5.14 -29.98 -17.54
C TRP A 528 4.59 -28.81 -18.35
N GLY A 529 5.32 -27.70 -18.41
CA GLY A 529 5.00 -26.57 -19.30
C GLY A 529 5.02 -27.00 -20.77
N ARG A 530 6.03 -27.78 -21.18
CA ARG A 530 6.13 -28.32 -22.55
C ARG A 530 4.99 -29.29 -22.89
N ASP A 531 4.69 -30.22 -21.99
CA ASP A 531 3.62 -31.20 -22.19
C ASP A 531 2.23 -30.52 -22.22
N THR A 532 2.01 -29.52 -21.36
CA THR A 532 0.80 -28.67 -21.39
C THR A 532 0.71 -27.91 -22.72
N GLY A 533 1.84 -27.38 -23.21
CA GLY A 533 1.95 -26.74 -24.52
C GLY A 533 1.52 -27.64 -25.67
N ARG A 534 2.01 -28.89 -25.66
CA ARG A 534 1.67 -29.92 -26.65
C ARG A 534 0.19 -30.30 -26.60
N LEU A 535 -0.37 -30.51 -25.41
CA LEU A 535 -1.80 -30.79 -25.26
C LEU A 535 -2.66 -29.63 -25.77
N ALA A 536 -2.31 -28.38 -25.48
CA ALA A 536 -3.05 -27.21 -25.96
C ALA A 536 -3.05 -27.06 -27.49
N ALA A 537 -1.99 -27.53 -28.16
CA ALA A 537 -1.82 -27.50 -29.60
C ALA A 537 -2.45 -28.72 -30.30
N GLY A 538 -2.35 -29.90 -29.70
CA GLY A 538 -2.79 -31.17 -30.27
C GLY A 538 -4.23 -31.57 -29.95
N THR A 539 -4.86 -30.99 -28.92
CA THR A 539 -6.25 -31.30 -28.55
C THR A 539 -7.21 -30.18 -28.95
N GLY A 540 -8.47 -30.54 -29.24
CA GLY A 540 -9.55 -29.59 -29.54
C GLY A 540 -9.95 -28.71 -28.34
N GLU A 541 -10.95 -27.83 -28.50
CA GLU A 541 -11.39 -26.93 -27.40
C GLU A 541 -12.23 -27.63 -26.32
N GLY A 542 -12.66 -28.87 -26.57
CA GLY A 542 -13.43 -29.67 -25.63
C GLY A 542 -12.58 -30.68 -24.84
N PRO A 543 -13.26 -31.56 -24.09
CA PRO A 543 -12.62 -32.70 -23.46
C PRO A 543 -11.95 -33.62 -24.48
N PHE A 544 -10.87 -34.28 -24.07
CA PHE A 544 -10.09 -35.18 -24.91
C PHE A 544 -9.85 -36.53 -24.22
N GLY A 545 -9.74 -37.56 -25.03
CA GLY A 545 -9.44 -38.92 -24.57
C GLY A 545 -7.94 -39.18 -24.40
N LEU A 546 -7.61 -40.34 -23.82
CA LEU A 546 -6.21 -40.74 -23.63
C LEU A 546 -5.44 -40.91 -24.96
N THR A 547 -6.10 -41.39 -26.01
CA THR A 547 -5.49 -41.57 -27.34
C THR A 547 -5.08 -40.23 -27.95
N GLU A 548 -5.96 -39.22 -27.89
CA GLU A 548 -5.65 -37.86 -28.35
C GLU A 548 -4.53 -37.23 -27.52
N ALA A 549 -4.49 -37.49 -26.21
CA ALA A 549 -3.40 -37.06 -25.34
C ALA A 549 -2.07 -37.70 -25.74
N ALA A 550 -2.06 -39.00 -26.03
CA ALA A 550 -0.86 -39.73 -26.44
C ALA A 550 -0.29 -39.22 -27.77
N GLU A 551 -1.16 -38.97 -28.75
CA GLU A 551 -0.80 -38.37 -30.04
C GLU A 551 -0.20 -36.97 -29.86
N ALA A 552 -0.86 -36.10 -29.08
CA ALA A 552 -0.38 -34.74 -28.82
C ALA A 552 0.96 -34.72 -28.07
N LEU A 553 1.15 -35.61 -27.09
CA LEU A 553 2.38 -35.71 -26.31
C LEU A 553 3.53 -36.40 -27.08
N GLY A 554 3.22 -37.14 -28.14
CA GLY A 554 4.18 -37.89 -28.94
C GLY A 554 4.75 -39.11 -28.19
N CYS A 555 3.90 -39.83 -27.44
CA CYS A 555 4.29 -41.02 -26.68
C CYS A 555 3.22 -42.11 -26.73
N ASP A 556 3.52 -43.30 -26.21
CA ASP A 556 2.51 -44.35 -26.04
C ASP A 556 1.50 -44.01 -24.93
N GLU A 557 0.34 -44.68 -24.93
CA GLU A 557 -0.73 -44.43 -23.96
C GLU A 557 -0.29 -44.65 -22.50
N ARG A 558 0.65 -45.56 -22.22
CA ARG A 558 1.13 -45.81 -20.84
C ARG A 558 1.92 -44.63 -20.30
N HIS A 559 2.76 -44.02 -21.13
CA HIS A 559 3.48 -42.81 -20.79
C HIS A 559 2.55 -41.59 -20.76
N ALA A 560 1.57 -41.54 -21.67
CA ALA A 560 0.57 -40.47 -21.70
C ALA A 560 -0.25 -40.41 -20.41
N VAL A 561 -0.69 -41.55 -19.87
CA VAL A 561 -1.39 -41.61 -18.57
C VAL A 561 -0.57 -40.92 -17.47
N ARG A 562 0.70 -41.31 -17.30
CA ARG A 562 1.54 -40.74 -16.23
C ARG A 562 1.77 -39.24 -16.38
N LYS A 563 1.94 -38.78 -17.62
CA LYS A 563 2.10 -37.34 -17.91
C LYS A 563 0.81 -36.58 -17.62
N VAL A 564 -0.33 -37.09 -18.04
CA VAL A 564 -1.64 -36.48 -17.76
C VAL A 564 -1.94 -36.47 -16.25
N GLU A 565 -1.64 -37.55 -15.53
CA GLU A 565 -1.77 -37.61 -14.07
C GLU A 565 -0.89 -36.56 -13.38
N ALA A 566 0.37 -36.40 -13.80
CA ALA A 566 1.23 -35.35 -13.27
C ALA A 566 0.68 -33.93 -13.55
N LEU A 567 0.10 -33.71 -14.73
CA LEU A 567 -0.54 -32.44 -15.06
C LEU A 567 -1.86 -32.21 -14.29
N ILE A 568 -2.58 -33.28 -13.93
CA ILE A 568 -3.74 -33.21 -13.03
C ILE A 568 -3.29 -32.83 -11.62
N ASP A 569 -2.21 -33.44 -11.14
CA ASP A 569 -1.64 -33.11 -9.83
C ASP A 569 -1.19 -31.65 -9.77
N ALA A 570 -0.64 -31.11 -10.86
CA ALA A 570 -0.27 -29.71 -11.02
C ALA A 570 -1.46 -28.75 -11.25
N GLY A 571 -2.67 -29.27 -11.47
CA GLY A 571 -3.87 -28.47 -11.79
C GLY A 571 -3.87 -27.87 -13.20
N MET A 572 -3.01 -28.37 -14.09
CA MET A 572 -2.97 -27.97 -15.50
C MET A 572 -4.03 -28.68 -16.33
N VAL A 573 -4.38 -29.91 -15.96
CA VAL A 573 -5.45 -30.70 -16.60
C VAL A 573 -6.49 -31.06 -15.54
N THR A 574 -7.75 -31.06 -15.92
CA THR A 574 -8.86 -31.52 -15.07
C THR A 574 -9.43 -32.83 -15.60
N SER A 575 -9.92 -33.67 -14.70
CA SER A 575 -10.68 -34.88 -15.02
C SER A 575 -12.11 -34.71 -14.51
N PRO A 576 -13.13 -35.33 -15.13
CA PRO A 576 -14.50 -35.27 -14.64
C PRO A 576 -14.59 -35.94 -13.27
N CYS A 577 -15.51 -35.48 -12.44
CA CYS A 577 -15.72 -36.06 -11.12
C CYS A 577 -16.45 -37.42 -11.24
N GLY A 578 -15.73 -38.53 -11.05
CA GLY A 578 -16.29 -39.88 -10.99
C GLY A 578 -15.23 -40.98 -11.15
N GLU A 579 -15.52 -42.19 -10.66
CA GLU A 579 -14.68 -43.37 -10.95
C GLU A 579 -14.89 -43.79 -12.41
N VAL A 580 -13.87 -43.58 -13.24
CA VAL A 580 -13.86 -43.99 -14.65
C VAL A 580 -12.51 -44.63 -14.95
N THR A 581 -12.47 -45.63 -15.83
CA THR A 581 -11.19 -46.18 -16.32
C THR A 581 -10.46 -45.12 -17.16
N ALA A 582 -9.12 -45.12 -17.13
CA ALA A 582 -8.32 -44.12 -17.87
C ALA A 582 -8.66 -44.05 -19.39
N HIS A 583 -9.04 -45.19 -19.99
CA HIS A 583 -9.45 -45.25 -21.40
C HIS A 583 -10.85 -44.67 -21.68
N ALA A 584 -11.67 -44.47 -20.65
CA ALA A 584 -12.99 -43.86 -20.73
C ALA A 584 -13.04 -42.46 -20.07
N ALA A 585 -11.93 -42.02 -19.48
CA ALA A 585 -11.81 -40.69 -18.89
C ALA A 585 -11.74 -39.61 -19.98
N GLN A 586 -12.40 -38.49 -19.72
CA GLN A 586 -12.44 -37.33 -20.61
C GLN A 586 -11.69 -36.18 -19.93
N TYR A 587 -10.43 -35.99 -20.28
CA TYR A 587 -9.60 -34.95 -19.69
C TYR A 587 -9.92 -33.59 -20.31
N GLU A 588 -9.74 -32.51 -19.56
CA GLU A 588 -9.96 -31.16 -20.07
C GLU A 588 -8.79 -30.26 -19.70
N LEU A 589 -8.32 -29.48 -20.68
CA LEU A 589 -7.36 -28.41 -20.44
C LEU A 589 -8.16 -27.13 -20.15
N PRO A 590 -8.08 -26.55 -18.94
CA PRO A 590 -8.84 -25.36 -18.59
C PRO A 590 -8.69 -24.24 -19.62
N HIS A 591 -9.83 -23.65 -20.01
CA HIS A 591 -9.90 -22.70 -21.13
C HIS A 591 -8.87 -21.57 -21.05
N LEU A 592 -8.72 -20.95 -19.87
CA LEU A 592 -7.77 -19.85 -19.67
C LEU A 592 -6.30 -20.28 -19.82
N ILE A 593 -5.95 -21.52 -19.42
CA ILE A 593 -4.61 -22.09 -19.62
C ILE A 593 -4.36 -22.27 -21.12
N ARG A 594 -5.34 -22.82 -21.85
CA ARG A 594 -5.26 -22.96 -23.31
C ARG A 594 -5.06 -21.62 -24.01
N MET A 595 -5.81 -20.58 -23.61
CA MET A 595 -5.62 -19.22 -24.12
C MET A 595 -4.22 -18.69 -23.84
N TYR A 596 -3.70 -18.89 -22.63
CA TYR A 596 -2.38 -18.42 -22.22
C TYR A 596 -1.25 -19.07 -23.04
N VAL A 597 -1.33 -20.38 -23.26
CA VAL A 597 -0.35 -21.12 -24.07
C VAL A 597 -0.37 -20.62 -25.52
N ARG A 598 -1.56 -20.47 -26.11
CA ARG A 598 -1.71 -20.00 -27.50
C ARG A 598 -1.23 -18.56 -27.66
N GLY A 599 -1.61 -17.66 -26.74
CA GLY A 599 -1.25 -16.24 -26.80
C GLY A 599 0.23 -15.96 -26.49
N SER A 600 0.91 -16.84 -25.76
CA SER A 600 2.34 -16.68 -25.41
C SER A 600 3.30 -17.29 -26.45
N GLY A 601 2.79 -17.93 -27.52
CA GLY A 601 3.62 -18.63 -28.51
C GLY A 601 4.32 -19.89 -27.97
N LEU A 602 4.02 -20.30 -26.74
CA LEU A 602 4.59 -21.47 -26.07
C LEU A 602 4.03 -22.81 -26.62
N GLY A 603 3.00 -22.75 -27.46
CA GLY A 603 2.37 -23.90 -28.12
C GLY A 603 2.87 -24.20 -29.54
N ILE A 604 3.93 -23.55 -30.04
CA ILE A 604 4.45 -23.85 -31.38
C ILE A 604 5.25 -25.16 -31.32
N PRO A 605 4.83 -26.23 -32.02
CA PRO A 605 5.62 -27.45 -32.07
C PRO A 605 6.95 -27.16 -32.79
N VAL A 606 8.06 -27.33 -32.08
CA VAL A 606 9.37 -27.43 -32.73
C VAL A 606 9.32 -28.66 -33.63
N PRO A 607 9.56 -28.55 -34.95
CA PRO A 607 9.57 -29.71 -35.83
C PRO A 607 10.60 -30.70 -35.29
N VAL A 608 10.16 -31.93 -35.02
CA VAL A 608 11.06 -33.03 -34.70
C VAL A 608 11.85 -33.30 -35.98
N SER A 609 13.10 -32.83 -36.03
CA SER A 609 14.04 -33.25 -37.05
C SER A 609 14.19 -34.77 -36.94
N GLY A 610 13.78 -35.48 -38.00
CA GLY A 610 13.88 -36.93 -38.11
C GLY A 610 15.30 -37.45 -38.21
#